data_AF-A0A920QML7-F1
#
_entry.id   AF-A0A920QML7-F1
#
_cell.length_a   1.000
_cell.length_b   1.000
_cell.length_c   1.000
_cell.angle_alpha   90.00
_cell.angle_beta   90.00
_cell.angle_gamma   90.00
#
_symmetry.space_group_name_H-M   'P 1'
#
loop_
_entity.id
_entity.type
_entity.pdbx_description
1 polymer ?
#
loop_
_entity_poly.entity_id
_entity_poly.type
_entity_poly.pdbx_seq_one_letter_code
_entity_poly.pdbx_strand_id
1 'polypeptide(L)'
;MNEKEIQIKNTKQSLEVQKKNITDLETKIKNKENILDDITSQKVIELEEITKLSLEDAKKLLIDEAEIQSKEEIQKRYLNYENEIKIESNDIARKIIADSIQRLASEVVSERSVSSVALPDEAMKGRLIGREGRNIRAIEAATGVDVLIDDTPGMVVVSSFDP
;
A
#
# COMPACT_ATOMS: atom_id res chain seq x y z
N MET A 1 -20.54 -79.00 48.67
CA MET A 1 -20.04 -77.62 48.46
C MET A 1 -20.03 -77.38 46.97
N ASN A 2 -20.78 -76.36 46.53
CA ASN A 2 -21.10 -76.13 45.12
C ASN A 2 -19.94 -75.42 44.41
N GLU A 3 -19.62 -75.82 43.17
CA GLU A 3 -18.57 -75.21 42.33
C GLU A 3 -18.69 -73.68 42.20
N LYS A 4 -19.92 -73.15 42.25
CA LYS A 4 -20.20 -71.70 42.29
C LYS A 4 -19.56 -70.99 43.48
N GLU A 5 -19.53 -71.59 44.67
CA GLU A 5 -18.93 -70.96 45.86
C GLU A 5 -17.41 -70.85 45.73
N ILE A 6 -16.78 -71.85 45.13
CA ILE A 6 -15.32 -71.86 44.86
C ILE A 6 -14.98 -70.80 43.82
N GLN A 7 -15.78 -70.70 42.75
CA GLN A 7 -15.58 -69.71 41.70
C GLN A 7 -15.73 -68.28 42.23
N ILE A 8 -16.78 -68.01 43.02
CA ILE A 8 -17.00 -66.72 43.67
C ILE A 8 -15.83 -66.36 44.60
N LYS A 9 -15.33 -67.33 45.38
CA LYS A 9 -14.20 -67.10 46.31
C LYS A 9 -12.91 -66.73 45.56
N ASN A 10 -12.62 -67.42 44.45
CA ASN A 10 -11.45 -67.13 43.61
C ASN A 10 -11.56 -65.75 42.94
N THR A 11 -12.73 -65.37 42.43
CA THR A 11 -12.95 -64.03 41.85
C THR A 11 -12.81 -62.95 42.92
N LYS A 12 -13.28 -63.19 44.14
CA LYS A 12 -13.15 -62.26 45.27
C LYS A 12 -11.69 -62.02 45.65
N GLN A 13 -10.88 -63.08 45.73
CA GLN A 13 -9.44 -62.96 45.98
C GLN A 13 -8.72 -62.23 44.84
N SER A 14 -9.07 -62.52 43.59
CA SER A 14 -8.49 -61.81 42.44
C SER A 14 -8.82 -60.31 42.46
N LEU A 15 -10.06 -59.96 42.81
CA LEU A 15 -10.50 -58.56 42.97
C LEU A 15 -9.80 -57.85 44.13
N GLU A 16 -9.56 -58.53 45.26
CA GLU A 16 -8.80 -57.95 46.36
C GLU A 16 -7.34 -57.66 45.97
N VAL A 17 -6.69 -58.59 45.25
CA VAL A 17 -5.34 -58.38 44.75
C VAL A 17 -5.28 -57.23 43.75
N GLN A 18 -6.25 -57.13 42.83
CA GLN A 18 -6.32 -56.01 41.88
C GLN A 18 -6.55 -54.67 42.59
N LYS A 19 -7.46 -54.61 43.57
CA LYS A 19 -7.68 -53.39 44.37
C LYS A 19 -6.41 -52.95 45.07
N LYS A 20 -5.67 -53.89 45.67
CA LYS A 20 -4.41 -53.59 46.36
C LYS A 20 -3.35 -53.06 45.41
N ASN A 21 -3.23 -53.65 44.22
CA ASN A 21 -2.33 -53.15 43.17
C ASN A 21 -2.71 -51.76 42.66
N ILE A 22 -4.01 -51.47 42.51
CA ILE A 22 -4.49 -50.14 42.11
C ILE A 22 -4.13 -49.11 43.19
N THR A 23 -4.39 -49.40 44.47
CA THR A 23 -4.04 -48.47 45.56
C THR A 23 -2.52 -48.24 45.67
N ASP A 24 -1.72 -49.26 45.42
CA ASP A 24 -0.25 -49.13 45.40
C ASP A 24 0.25 -48.32 44.19
N LEU A 25 -0.45 -48.37 43.06
CA LEU A 25 -0.14 -47.54 41.89
C LEU A 25 -0.58 -46.09 42.11
N GLU A 26 -1.76 -45.85 42.68
CA GLU A 26 -2.27 -44.51 43.00
C GLU A 26 -1.33 -43.78 43.97
N THR A 27 -0.86 -44.48 45.01
CA THR A 27 0.10 -43.91 45.96
C THR A 27 1.46 -43.62 45.31
N LYS A 28 1.94 -44.49 44.41
CA LYS A 28 3.17 -44.23 43.63
C LYS A 28 3.04 -43.05 42.68
N ILE A 29 1.90 -42.91 42.00
CA ILE A 29 1.63 -41.79 41.10
C ILE A 29 1.63 -40.48 41.91
N LYS A 30 0.88 -40.46 43.01
CA LYS A 30 0.81 -39.29 43.88
C LYS A 30 2.17 -38.87 44.45
N ASN A 31 3.00 -39.84 44.82
CA ASN A 31 4.36 -39.56 45.27
C ASN A 31 5.23 -38.99 44.13
N LYS A 32 5.09 -39.49 42.90
CA LYS A 32 5.82 -38.95 41.75
C LYS A 32 5.36 -37.54 41.38
N GLU A 33 4.06 -37.24 41.48
CA GLU A 33 3.52 -35.89 41.27
C GLU A 33 4.12 -34.91 42.28
N ASN A 34 4.10 -35.24 43.57
CA ASN A 34 4.69 -34.39 44.60
C ASN A 34 6.20 -34.14 44.37
N ILE A 35 6.95 -35.18 43.97
CA ILE A 35 8.39 -35.04 43.65
C ILE A 35 8.59 -34.13 42.42
N LEU A 36 7.74 -34.25 41.41
CA LEU A 36 7.78 -33.38 40.23
C LEU A 36 7.51 -31.93 40.59
N ASP A 37 6.51 -31.67 41.42
CA ASP A 37 6.19 -30.32 41.88
C ASP A 37 7.36 -29.72 42.67
N ASP A 38 7.96 -30.47 43.60
CA ASP A 38 9.14 -30.03 44.36
C ASP A 38 10.33 -29.71 43.45
N ILE A 39 10.65 -30.57 42.48
CA ILE A 39 11.73 -30.34 41.52
C ILE A 39 11.44 -29.08 40.69
N THR A 40 10.18 -28.88 40.30
CA THR A 40 9.78 -27.72 39.48
C THR A 40 9.92 -26.44 40.29
N SER A 41 9.50 -26.43 41.56
CA SER A 41 9.70 -25.30 42.47
C SER A 41 11.18 -25.02 42.72
N GLN A 42 12.01 -26.04 42.93
CA GLN A 42 13.45 -25.87 43.10
C GLN A 42 14.12 -25.27 41.86
N LYS A 43 13.74 -25.73 40.66
CA LYS A 43 14.25 -25.15 39.40
C LYS A 43 13.87 -23.69 39.21
N VAL A 44 12.66 -23.29 39.63
CA VAL A 44 12.25 -21.89 39.59
C VAL A 44 13.14 -21.06 40.51
N ILE A 45 13.39 -21.52 41.74
CA ILE A 45 14.27 -20.83 42.69
C ILE A 45 15.71 -20.74 42.17
N GLU A 46 16.28 -21.84 41.64
CA GLU A 46 17.62 -21.81 41.05
C GLU A 46 17.72 -20.83 39.87
N LEU A 47 16.69 -20.77 39.01
CA LEU A 47 16.64 -19.81 37.91
C LEU A 47 16.56 -18.36 38.42
N GLU A 48 15.79 -18.10 39.47
CA GLU A 48 15.71 -16.78 40.13
C GLU A 48 17.06 -16.39 40.75
N GLU A 49 17.78 -17.32 41.37
CA GLU A 49 19.11 -17.09 41.95
C GLU A 49 20.19 -16.82 40.88
N ILE A 50 20.18 -17.60 39.78
CA ILE A 50 21.15 -17.46 38.68
C ILE A 50 20.96 -16.14 37.94
N THR A 51 19.71 -15.78 37.66
CA THR A 51 19.38 -14.57 36.89
C THR A 51 19.36 -13.31 37.76
N LYS A 52 19.33 -13.46 39.10
CA LYS A 52 19.10 -12.37 40.07
C LYS A 52 17.85 -11.54 39.78
N LEU A 53 16.94 -12.10 38.99
CA LEU A 53 15.71 -11.47 38.53
C LEU A 53 14.56 -12.39 38.94
N SER A 54 13.50 -11.80 39.48
CA SER A 54 12.27 -12.56 39.65
C SER A 54 11.69 -12.92 38.28
N LEU A 55 10.90 -13.99 38.23
CA LEU A 55 10.22 -14.41 36.99
C LEU A 55 9.36 -13.27 36.40
N GLU A 56 8.79 -12.43 37.25
CA GLU A 56 7.98 -11.28 36.88
C GLU A 56 8.81 -10.13 36.29
N ASP A 57 10.00 -9.87 36.84
CA ASP A 57 10.93 -8.87 36.31
C ASP A 57 11.50 -9.29 34.96
N ALA A 58 11.87 -10.57 34.81
CA ALA A 58 12.35 -11.11 33.53
C ALA A 58 11.29 -10.97 32.43
N LYS A 59 10.02 -11.23 32.77
CA LYS A 59 8.89 -11.07 31.84
C LYS A 59 8.67 -9.61 31.46
N LYS A 60 8.75 -8.67 32.41
CA LYS A 60 8.67 -7.24 32.13
C LYS A 60 9.78 -6.79 31.20
N LEU A 61 11.02 -7.16 31.49
CA LEU A 61 12.18 -6.76 30.71
C LEU A 61 12.10 -7.23 29.25
N LEU A 62 11.62 -8.47 29.05
CA LEU A 62 11.34 -9.01 27.71
C LEU A 62 10.26 -8.22 26.95
N ILE A 63 9.19 -7.83 27.64
CA ILE A 63 8.10 -7.03 27.04
C ILE A 63 8.60 -5.63 26.70
N ASP A 64 9.31 -4.97 27.61
CA ASP A 64 9.84 -3.62 27.42
C ASP A 64 10.83 -3.59 26.24
N GLU A 65 11.71 -4.59 26.14
CA GLU A 65 12.67 -4.69 25.04
C GLU A 65 11.98 -4.97 23.70
N ALA A 66 10.95 -5.83 23.68
CA ALA A 66 10.14 -6.06 22.50
C ALA A 66 9.37 -4.80 22.06
N GLU A 67 8.87 -4.00 23.00
CA GLU A 67 8.22 -2.71 22.70
C GLU A 67 9.19 -1.69 22.09
N ILE A 68 10.41 -1.59 22.63
CA ILE A 68 11.44 -0.69 22.10
C ILE A 68 11.80 -1.07 20.67
N GLN A 69 12.09 -2.36 20.43
CA GLN A 69 12.43 -2.85 19.09
C GLN A 69 11.27 -2.63 18.11
N SER A 70 10.03 -2.88 18.53
CA SER A 70 8.84 -2.66 17.71
C SER A 70 8.69 -1.18 17.34
N LYS A 71 8.91 -0.25 18.29
CA LYS A 71 8.85 1.19 18.01
C LYS A 71 9.90 1.63 16.99
N GLU A 72 11.14 1.15 17.11
CA GLU A 72 12.19 1.46 16.16
C GLU A 72 11.88 0.93 14.76
N GLU A 73 11.34 -0.28 14.65
CA GLU A 73 10.95 -0.87 13.37
C GLU A 73 9.80 -0.09 12.72
N ILE A 74 8.77 0.26 13.51
CA ILE A 74 7.66 1.09 13.04
C ILE A 74 8.16 2.44 12.53
N GLN A 75 9.09 3.09 13.24
CA GLN A 75 9.66 4.36 12.82
C GLN A 75 10.41 4.26 11.49
N LYS A 76 11.24 3.20 11.32
CA LYS A 76 11.94 2.95 10.06
C LYS A 76 10.98 2.71 8.90
N ARG A 77 9.93 1.90 9.12
CA ARG A 77 8.89 1.65 8.11
C ARG A 77 8.18 2.94 7.74
N TYR A 78 7.81 3.76 8.72
CA TYR A 78 7.15 5.04 8.48
C TYR A 78 8.00 5.97 7.61
N LEU A 79 9.30 6.09 7.91
CA LEU A 79 10.22 6.92 7.12
C LEU A 79 10.36 6.42 5.68
N ASN A 80 10.38 5.10 5.48
CA ASN A 80 10.42 4.52 4.13
C ASN A 80 9.13 4.83 3.36
N TYR A 81 7.96 4.63 3.99
CA TYR A 81 6.68 4.95 3.38
C TYR A 81 6.55 6.44 3.03
N GLU A 82 7.01 7.34 3.90
CA GLU A 82 6.97 8.78 3.63
C GLU A 82 7.79 9.14 2.39
N ASN A 83 8.97 8.52 2.22
CA ASN A 83 9.80 8.73 1.03
C ASN A 83 9.16 8.17 -0.24
N GLU A 84 8.57 6.97 -0.18
CA GLU A 84 7.85 6.38 -1.31
C GLU A 84 6.67 7.25 -1.73
N ILE A 85 5.83 7.67 -0.79
CA ILE A 85 4.69 8.56 -1.03
C ILE A 85 5.15 9.87 -1.69
N LYS A 86 6.28 10.44 -1.24
CA LYS A 86 6.82 11.67 -1.82
C LYS A 86 7.27 11.51 -3.26
N ILE A 87 7.88 10.36 -3.60
CA ILE A 87 8.29 10.05 -4.98
C ILE A 87 7.05 9.87 -5.86
N GLU A 88 6.12 9.02 -5.41
CA GLU A 88 4.88 8.73 -6.14
C GLU A 88 4.03 9.99 -6.36
N SER A 89 3.91 10.84 -5.33
CA SER A 89 3.19 12.11 -5.41
C SER A 89 3.80 13.05 -6.44
N ASN A 90 5.13 13.10 -6.56
CA ASN A 90 5.80 13.92 -7.58
C ASN A 90 5.57 13.37 -8.99
N ASP A 91 5.51 12.06 -9.17
CA ASP A 91 5.21 11.44 -10.46
C ASP A 91 3.77 11.69 -10.89
N ILE A 92 2.83 11.54 -9.95
CA ILE A 92 1.42 11.87 -10.17
C ILE A 92 1.28 13.36 -10.52
N ALA A 93 1.92 14.26 -9.76
CA ALA A 93 1.86 15.70 -10.01
C ALA A 93 2.39 16.04 -11.41
N ARG A 94 3.54 15.47 -11.81
CA ARG A 94 4.10 15.65 -13.15
C ARG A 94 3.13 15.17 -14.24
N LYS A 95 2.49 14.02 -14.03
CA LYS A 95 1.51 13.48 -14.97
C LYS A 95 0.29 14.40 -15.12
N ILE A 96 -0.27 14.89 -14.00
CA ILE A 96 -1.41 15.81 -14.00
C ILE A 96 -1.06 17.10 -14.75
N ILE A 97 0.13 17.66 -14.51
CA ILE A 97 0.60 18.86 -15.22
C ILE A 97 0.74 18.58 -16.72
N ALA A 98 1.35 17.46 -17.11
CA ALA A 98 1.49 17.08 -18.51
C ALA A 98 0.13 16.90 -19.20
N ASP A 99 -0.81 16.20 -18.56
CA ASP A 99 -2.17 16.01 -19.06
C ASP A 99 -2.92 17.35 -19.21
N SER A 100 -2.71 18.27 -18.26
CA SER A 100 -3.30 19.62 -18.30
C SER A 100 -2.74 20.44 -19.45
N ILE A 101 -1.41 20.41 -19.66
CA ILE A 101 -0.75 21.05 -20.79
C ILE A 101 -1.26 20.46 -22.11
N GLN A 102 -1.33 19.13 -22.22
CA GLN A 102 -1.81 18.47 -23.44
C GLN A 102 -3.25 18.87 -23.79
N ARG A 103 -4.14 18.96 -22.80
CA ARG A 103 -5.52 19.41 -23.00
C ARG A 103 -5.58 20.86 -23.47
N LEU A 104 -4.87 21.76 -22.78
CA LEU A 104 -4.90 23.21 -23.06
C LEU A 104 -4.12 23.61 -24.32
N ALA A 105 -3.13 22.82 -24.74
CA ALA A 105 -2.30 23.14 -25.90
C ALA A 105 -3.13 23.31 -27.18
N SER A 106 -4.14 22.46 -27.39
CA SER A 106 -5.01 22.55 -28.57
C SER A 106 -5.87 23.83 -28.57
N GLU A 107 -6.46 24.18 -27.43
CA GLU A 107 -7.32 25.36 -27.29
C GLU A 107 -6.52 26.66 -27.40
N VAL A 108 -5.38 26.76 -26.69
CA VAL A 108 -4.55 27.99 -26.66
C VAL A 108 -3.87 28.28 -28.00
N VAL A 109 -3.46 27.24 -28.73
CA VAL A 109 -2.90 27.41 -30.09
C VAL A 109 -3.98 27.89 -31.06
N SER A 110 -5.21 27.39 -30.94
CA SER A 110 -6.32 27.85 -31.80
C SER A 110 -6.71 29.31 -31.54
N GLU A 111 -6.68 29.75 -30.28
CA GLU A 111 -7.12 31.09 -29.88
C GLU A 111 -6.09 32.19 -30.21
N ARG A 112 -4.79 31.86 -30.21
CA ARG A 112 -3.72 32.84 -30.49
C ARG A 112 -3.26 32.92 -31.95
N SER A 113 -3.53 31.89 -32.76
CA SER A 113 -2.99 31.81 -34.12
C SER A 113 -3.91 32.37 -35.19
N VAL A 114 -5.16 32.72 -34.87
CA VAL A 114 -6.15 33.22 -35.82
C VAL A 114 -6.56 34.64 -35.45
N SER A 115 -6.33 35.60 -36.36
CA SER A 115 -6.74 37.00 -36.18
C SER A 115 -7.64 37.44 -37.34
N SER A 116 -8.75 38.10 -37.00
CA SER A 116 -9.66 38.67 -37.99
C SER A 116 -9.34 40.14 -38.24
N VAL A 117 -9.14 40.51 -39.50
CA VAL A 117 -8.93 41.91 -39.91
C VAL A 117 -10.14 42.40 -40.68
N ALA A 118 -10.75 43.49 -40.22
CA ALA A 118 -11.84 44.15 -40.92
C ALA A 118 -11.29 44.89 -42.15
N LEU A 119 -11.93 44.68 -43.31
CA LEU A 119 -11.62 45.38 -44.54
C LEU A 119 -12.56 46.58 -44.73
N PRO A 120 -12.02 47.71 -45.20
CA PRO A 120 -12.80 48.92 -45.46
C PRO A 120 -13.81 48.78 -46.61
N ASP A 121 -13.53 47.92 -47.60
CA ASP A 121 -14.43 47.63 -48.72
C ASP A 121 -14.13 46.28 -49.42
N GLU A 122 -15.07 45.82 -50.26
CA GLU A 122 -14.91 44.61 -51.09
C GLU A 122 -13.86 44.79 -52.20
N ALA A 123 -13.57 46.03 -52.59
CA ALA A 123 -12.51 46.32 -53.54
C ALA A 123 -11.12 45.99 -52.97
N MET A 124 -10.90 46.23 -51.68
CA MET A 124 -9.68 45.84 -50.95
C MET A 124 -9.60 44.31 -50.84
N LYS A 125 -10.70 43.60 -50.62
CA LYS A 125 -10.75 42.12 -50.64
C LYS A 125 -10.29 41.58 -51.98
N GLY A 126 -10.82 42.11 -53.09
CA GLY A 126 -10.41 41.72 -54.46
C GLY A 126 -8.94 42.01 -54.77
N ARG A 127 -8.39 43.13 -54.27
CA ARG A 127 -6.96 43.47 -54.41
C ARG A 127 -6.04 42.58 -53.57
N LEU A 128 -6.48 42.19 -52.38
CA LEU A 128 -5.75 41.26 -51.52
C LEU A 128 -5.66 39.88 -52.19
N ILE A 129 -6.75 39.39 -52.81
CA ILE A 129 -6.76 38.14 -53.59
C ILE A 129 -5.84 38.23 -54.81
N GLY A 130 -6.03 39.26 -55.63
CA GLY A 130 -5.37 39.39 -56.93
C GLY A 130 -5.89 38.37 -57.95
N ARG A 131 -5.48 38.51 -59.22
CA ARG A 131 -5.89 37.58 -60.29
C ARG A 131 -5.32 36.19 -60.00
N GLU A 132 -6.18 35.18 -59.92
CA GLU A 132 -5.80 33.78 -59.64
C GLU A 132 -5.09 33.59 -58.28
N GLY A 133 -5.36 34.45 -57.30
CA GLY A 133 -4.76 34.33 -55.95
C GLY A 133 -3.28 34.73 -55.87
N ARG A 134 -2.73 35.39 -56.89
CA ARG A 134 -1.30 35.76 -56.94
C ARG A 134 -0.86 36.66 -55.78
N ASN A 135 -1.73 37.58 -55.34
CA ASN A 135 -1.36 38.51 -54.29
C ASN A 135 -1.39 37.85 -52.91
N ILE A 136 -2.38 36.98 -52.63
CA ILE A 136 -2.41 36.17 -51.40
C ILE A 136 -1.15 35.32 -51.30
N ARG A 137 -0.83 34.54 -52.35
CA ARG A 137 0.37 33.68 -52.32
C ARG A 137 1.67 34.45 -52.11
N ALA A 138 1.76 35.66 -52.65
CA ALA A 138 2.92 36.53 -52.43
C ALA A 138 3.01 37.05 -50.99
N ILE A 139 1.86 37.35 -50.38
CA ILE A 139 1.78 37.74 -48.96
C ILE A 139 2.14 36.55 -48.08
N GLU A 140 1.51 35.39 -48.29
CA GLU A 140 1.78 34.15 -47.55
C GLU A 140 3.27 33.77 -47.62
N ALA A 141 3.87 33.83 -48.82
CA ALA A 141 5.30 33.54 -48.99
C ALA A 141 6.24 34.58 -48.36
N ALA A 142 5.80 35.84 -48.24
CA ALA A 142 6.62 36.91 -47.66
C ALA A 142 6.54 36.98 -46.13
N THR A 143 5.37 36.65 -45.56
CA THR A 143 5.12 36.76 -44.11
C THR A 143 5.11 35.41 -43.40
N GLY A 144 5.00 34.30 -44.13
CA GLY A 144 4.94 32.95 -43.55
C GLY A 144 3.65 32.68 -42.77
N VAL A 145 2.54 33.30 -43.17
CA VAL A 145 1.21 33.13 -42.56
C VAL A 145 0.24 32.68 -43.64
N ASP A 146 -0.76 31.88 -43.29
CA ASP A 146 -1.87 31.48 -44.16
C ASP A 146 -3.00 32.50 -44.10
N VAL A 147 -3.48 32.95 -45.27
CA VAL A 147 -4.56 33.96 -45.34
C VAL A 147 -5.84 33.30 -45.83
N LEU A 148 -6.78 33.08 -44.91
CA LEU A 148 -8.09 32.50 -45.18
C LEU A 148 -9.12 33.59 -45.51
N ILE A 149 -9.73 33.46 -46.68
CA ILE A 149 -10.79 34.36 -47.12
C ILE A 149 -12.11 33.60 -47.09
N ASP A 150 -12.98 34.00 -46.16
CA ASP A 150 -14.32 33.44 -46.00
C ASP A 150 -15.37 34.27 -46.75
N ASP A 151 -16.58 33.71 -46.88
CA ASP A 151 -17.75 34.34 -47.52
C ASP A 151 -18.34 35.50 -46.71
N THR A 152 -17.79 35.78 -45.53
CA THR A 152 -18.16 36.94 -44.71
C THR A 152 -17.75 38.25 -45.40
N PRO A 153 -18.68 39.20 -45.65
CA PRO A 153 -18.36 40.49 -46.27
C PRO A 153 -17.49 41.36 -45.35
N GLY A 154 -16.50 42.06 -45.92
CA GLY A 154 -15.71 43.06 -45.20
C GLY A 154 -14.75 42.51 -44.12
N MET A 155 -14.37 41.23 -44.16
CA MET A 155 -13.42 40.65 -43.22
C MET A 155 -12.54 39.58 -43.88
N VAL A 156 -11.29 39.47 -43.42
CA VAL A 156 -10.34 38.41 -43.79
C VAL A 156 -9.77 37.80 -42.52
N VAL A 157 -9.60 36.47 -42.54
CA VAL A 157 -9.05 35.70 -41.43
C VAL A 157 -7.59 35.37 -41.74
N VAL A 158 -6.67 35.80 -40.89
CA VAL A 158 -5.24 35.51 -41.04
C VAL A 158 -4.85 34.48 -39.98
N SER A 159 -4.26 33.37 -40.42
CA SER A 159 -3.73 32.33 -39.56
C SER A 159 -2.20 32.29 -39.65
N SER A 160 -1.49 32.39 -38.53
CA SER A 160 -0.02 32.26 -38.50
C SER A 160 0.45 30.83 -38.19
N PHE A 161 -0.43 29.83 -38.31
CA PHE A 161 -0.12 28.46 -37.96
C PHE A 161 0.27 27.65 -39.20
N ASP A 162 1.52 27.19 -39.24
CA ASP A 162 1.98 26.17 -40.18
C ASP A 162 1.67 24.78 -39.55
N PRO A 163 0.80 23.94 -40.16
CA PRO A 163 0.34 22.68 -39.58
C PRO A 163 1.40 21.57 -39.46
#